data_AF-A0A3B9VC11-F1
#
_entry.id   AF-A0A3B9VC11-F1
#
_cell.length_a   1.000
_cell.length_b   1.000
_cell.length_c   1.000
_cell.angle_alpha   90.00
_cell.angle_beta   90.00
_cell.angle_gamma   90.00
#
_symmetry.space_group_name_H-M   'P 1'
#
loop_
_entity.id
_entity.type
_entity.pdbx_description
1 polymer ?
#
loop_
_entity_poly.entity_id
_entity_poly.type
_entity_poly.pdbx_seq_one_letter_code
_entity_poly.pdbx_strand_id
1 'polypeptide(L)'
;MIRGWLVAGVLVLVLSSIGFAKLGNIIFDDKIESLKKAGMPPAVFPHAKHEDIYKCEDCHPNIFKDKRGANDVTMHKNMNGEFCGAAECHNSPKAFPLYMCNKCHIK
;
A
#
# COMPACT_ATOMS: atom_id res chain seq x y z
N MET A 1 54.40 -15.43 31.28
CA MET A 1 53.32 -15.48 32.32
C MET A 1 53.07 -14.01 32.67
N ILE A 2 52.02 -13.30 32.27
CA ILE A 2 50.58 -13.53 32.41
C ILE A 2 49.84 -12.74 31.28
N ARG A 3 48.86 -13.41 30.63
CA ARG A 3 47.59 -12.97 29.98
C ARG A 3 47.39 -11.45 29.72
N GLY A 4 47.02 -10.94 28.55
CA GLY A 4 46.15 -11.50 27.51
C GLY A 4 44.67 -11.18 27.79
N TRP A 5 44.24 -9.92 27.63
CA TRP A 5 42.83 -9.46 27.55
C TRP A 5 42.78 -8.37 26.45
N LEU A 6 42.52 -8.72 25.19
CA LEU A 6 41.19 -8.81 24.56
C LEU A 6 40.37 -7.51 24.65
N VAL A 7 40.54 -6.71 23.61
CA VAL A 7 39.49 -6.05 22.79
C VAL A 7 38.07 -6.09 23.39
N ALA A 8 37.58 -4.97 23.92
CA ALA A 8 36.15 -4.73 24.06
C ALA A 8 35.85 -3.25 24.30
N GLY A 9 34.99 -2.66 23.47
CA GLY A 9 34.50 -1.29 23.61
C GLY A 9 35.37 -0.31 22.82
N VAL A 10 34.98 0.13 21.64
CA VAL A 10 33.72 0.81 21.36
C VAL A 10 33.24 0.38 19.97
N LEU A 11 32.28 -0.55 19.93
CA LEU A 11 31.47 -0.76 18.73
C LEU A 11 30.59 0.49 18.62
N VAL A 12 31.06 1.47 17.87
CA VAL A 12 30.30 2.67 17.52
C VAL A 12 28.96 2.20 16.98
N LEU A 13 27.89 2.52 17.73
CA LEU A 13 26.51 2.37 17.30
C LEU A 13 26.33 3.16 16.02
N VAL A 14 26.53 2.49 14.88
CA VAL A 14 26.05 2.95 13.59
C VAL A 14 24.52 2.76 13.61
N LEU A 15 23.84 3.59 14.40
CA LEU A 15 22.41 3.89 14.32
C LEU A 15 22.17 4.75 13.07
N SER A 16 22.75 4.34 11.93
CA SER A 16 22.49 4.98 10.65
C SER A 16 21.13 4.53 10.17
N SER A 17 20.12 5.33 10.53
CA SER A 17 19.08 5.77 9.61
C SER A 17 18.51 4.67 8.69
N ILE A 18 17.84 3.67 9.26
CA ILE A 18 16.80 2.99 8.50
C ILE A 18 15.59 3.93 8.49
N GLY A 19 15.66 4.96 7.64
CA GLY A 19 14.47 5.70 7.26
C GLY A 19 13.56 4.71 6.53
N PHE A 20 12.40 4.42 7.09
CA PHE A 20 11.35 3.69 6.37
C PHE A 20 10.94 4.57 5.18
N ALA A 21 11.47 4.26 4.00
CA ALA A 21 11.06 4.94 2.78
C ALA A 21 9.57 4.67 2.57
N LYS A 22 8.76 5.74 2.64
CA LYS A 22 7.32 5.74 2.38
C LYS A 22 7.05 5.15 0.99
N LEU A 23 6.17 4.16 0.87
CA LEU A 23 5.87 3.57 -0.44
C LEU A 23 5.12 4.59 -1.30
N GLY A 24 5.54 4.70 -2.56
CA GLY A 24 4.97 5.65 -3.53
C GLY A 24 3.57 5.25 -4.02
N ASN A 25 3.13 5.91 -5.09
CA ASN A 25 1.84 5.59 -5.72
C ASN A 25 1.90 4.22 -6.43
N ILE A 26 0.88 3.40 -6.21
CA ILE A 26 0.67 2.12 -6.89
C ILE A 26 -0.34 2.35 -8.02
N ILE A 27 0.02 1.94 -9.23
CA ILE A 27 -0.84 2.07 -10.41
C ILE A 27 -1.43 0.69 -10.74
N PHE A 28 -2.76 0.64 -10.90
CA PHE A 28 -3.52 -0.54 -11.30
C PHE A 28 -3.64 -0.59 -12.83
N ASP A 29 -2.63 -1.16 -13.47
CA ASP A 29 -2.46 -1.28 -14.92
C ASP A 29 -2.58 -2.72 -15.45
N ASP A 30 -2.85 -3.70 -14.58
CA ASP A 30 -2.97 -5.13 -14.95
C ASP A 30 -4.15 -5.43 -15.89
N LYS A 31 -5.19 -4.59 -15.88
CA LYS A 31 -6.39 -4.71 -16.74
C LYS A 31 -6.54 -3.56 -17.73
N ILE A 32 -5.43 -3.02 -18.25
CA ILE A 32 -5.42 -1.82 -19.10
C ILE A 32 -6.35 -1.89 -20.32
N GLU A 33 -6.48 -3.04 -20.98
CA GLU A 33 -7.36 -3.19 -22.15
C GLU A 33 -8.84 -3.07 -21.77
N SER A 34 -9.23 -3.61 -20.61
CA SER A 34 -10.58 -3.42 -20.07
C SER A 34 -10.84 -1.97 -19.68
N LEU A 35 -9.85 -1.29 -19.09
CA LEU A 35 -9.92 0.12 -18.72
C LEU A 35 -10.08 1.02 -19.94
N LYS A 36 -9.27 0.79 -21.00
CA LYS A 36 -9.39 1.48 -22.29
C LYS A 36 -10.78 1.31 -22.90
N LYS A 37 -11.31 0.08 -22.91
CA LYS A 37 -12.68 -0.21 -23.41
C LYS A 37 -13.74 0.56 -22.62
N ALA A 38 -13.54 0.74 -21.32
CA ALA A 38 -14.43 1.52 -20.45
C ALA A 38 -14.19 3.05 -20.53
N GLY A 39 -13.20 3.53 -21.30
CA GLY A 39 -12.85 4.95 -21.36
C GLY A 39 -12.23 5.49 -20.06
N MET A 40 -11.66 4.62 -19.24
CA MET A 40 -11.12 4.95 -17.91
C MET A 40 -9.59 4.87 -17.90
N PRO A 41 -8.86 5.84 -17.32
CA PRO A 41 -7.43 5.67 -17.08
C PRO A 41 -7.18 4.65 -15.96
N PRO A 42 -5.94 4.17 -15.77
CA PRO A 42 -5.57 3.36 -14.60
C PRO A 42 -5.97 4.00 -13.27
N ALA A 43 -6.36 3.18 -12.30
CA ALA A 43 -6.53 3.67 -10.94
C ALA A 43 -5.16 3.89 -10.29
N VAL A 44 -5.03 4.97 -9.52
CA VAL A 44 -3.83 5.30 -8.74
C VAL A 44 -4.16 5.21 -7.26
N PHE A 45 -3.40 4.39 -6.54
CA PHE A 45 -3.47 4.25 -5.10
C PHE A 45 -2.29 4.95 -4.44
N PRO A 46 -2.51 6.05 -3.70
CA PRO A 46 -1.45 6.74 -2.98
C PRO A 46 -1.16 6.01 -1.66
N HIS A 47 -0.23 5.05 -1.68
CA HIS A 47 0.12 4.27 -0.49
C HIS A 47 0.56 5.18 0.66
N ALA A 48 1.32 6.23 0.32
CA ALA A 48 1.74 7.25 1.26
C ALA A 48 0.57 7.87 2.07
N LYS A 49 -0.51 8.27 1.39
CA LYS A 49 -1.66 8.89 2.07
C LYS A 49 -2.40 7.93 2.98
N HIS A 50 -2.40 6.64 2.65
CA HIS A 50 -3.03 5.61 3.48
C HIS A 50 -2.15 5.26 4.69
N GLU A 51 -0.82 5.23 4.52
CA GLU A 51 0.14 5.07 5.63
C GLU A 51 0.11 6.22 6.65
N ASP A 52 -0.37 7.42 6.27
CA ASP A 52 -0.50 8.53 7.23
C ASP A 52 -1.57 8.26 8.30
N ILE A 53 -2.50 7.33 8.03
CA ILE A 53 -3.69 7.07 8.87
C ILE A 53 -3.86 5.58 9.24
N TYR A 54 -3.21 4.66 8.53
CA TYR A 54 -3.26 3.22 8.75
C TYR A 54 -1.86 2.61 8.83
N LYS A 55 -1.75 1.46 9.50
CA LYS A 55 -0.54 0.65 9.57
C LYS A 55 -0.53 -0.42 8.49
N CYS A 56 0.65 -0.97 8.21
CA CYS A 56 0.82 -2.03 7.20
C CYS A 56 -0.11 -3.23 7.45
N GLU A 57 -0.27 -3.64 8.71
CA GLU A 57 -1.08 -4.78 9.14
C GLU A 57 -2.60 -4.56 8.99
N ASP A 58 -3.04 -3.31 8.93
CA ASP A 58 -4.45 -2.99 8.71
C ASP A 58 -4.89 -3.38 7.29
N CYS A 59 -3.95 -3.41 6.34
CA CYS A 59 -4.20 -3.77 4.95
C CYS A 59 -3.62 -5.15 4.59
N HIS A 60 -2.43 -5.49 5.09
CA HIS A 60 -1.69 -6.68 4.67
C HIS A 60 -1.61 -7.74 5.78
N PRO A 61 -1.73 -9.04 5.45
CA PRO A 61 -2.06 -9.59 4.13
C PRO A 61 -3.58 -9.67 3.87
N ASN A 62 -4.40 -9.21 4.81
CA ASN A 62 -5.83 -9.52 4.89
C ASN A 62 -6.65 -8.91 3.75
N ILE A 63 -6.48 -7.60 3.49
CA ILE A 63 -7.20 -6.87 2.44
C ILE A 63 -6.42 -6.96 1.13
N PHE A 64 -5.11 -6.80 1.19
CA PHE A 64 -4.21 -6.89 0.04
C PHE A 64 -3.06 -7.83 0.35
N LYS A 65 -2.61 -8.60 -0.65
CA LYS A 65 -1.30 -9.24 -0.64
C LYS A 65 -0.23 -8.19 -0.87
N ASP A 66 0.90 -8.32 -0.17
CA ASP A 66 2.09 -7.45 -0.24
C ASP A 66 2.94 -7.70 -1.50
N LYS A 67 2.27 -7.96 -2.64
CA LYS A 67 2.91 -8.23 -3.91
C LYS A 67 2.13 -7.59 -5.05
N ARG A 68 2.79 -6.72 -5.83
CA ARG A 68 2.20 -6.07 -7.01
C ARG A 68 1.70 -7.13 -7.99
N GLY A 69 0.48 -6.94 -8.51
CA GLY A 69 -0.16 -7.86 -9.44
C GLY A 69 -0.66 -9.17 -8.82
N ALA A 70 -0.49 -9.40 -7.51
CA ALA A 70 -0.99 -10.60 -6.84
C ALA A 70 -2.45 -10.50 -6.38
N ASN A 71 -3.02 -9.29 -6.43
CA ASN A 71 -4.39 -8.99 -6.06
C ASN A 71 -5.23 -8.80 -7.32
N ASP A 72 -6.25 -9.65 -7.50
CA ASP A 72 -7.19 -9.52 -8.60
C ASP A 72 -8.30 -8.51 -8.25
N VAL A 73 -7.92 -7.24 -8.24
CA VAL A 73 -8.81 -6.11 -7.89
C VAL A 73 -9.71 -5.80 -9.07
N THR A 74 -11.02 -5.73 -8.81
CA THR A 74 -12.03 -5.32 -9.78
C THR A 74 -13.04 -4.41 -9.11
N MET A 75 -13.73 -3.57 -9.88
CA MET A 75 -14.83 -2.77 -9.33
C MET A 75 -15.96 -3.63 -8.77
N HIS A 76 -16.20 -4.83 -9.33
CA HIS A 76 -17.18 -5.76 -8.78
C HIS A 76 -16.81 -6.19 -7.36
N LYS A 77 -15.57 -6.66 -7.14
CA LYS A 77 -15.09 -7.06 -5.81
C LYS A 77 -15.05 -5.87 -4.83
N ASN A 78 -14.61 -4.70 -5.31
CA ASN A 78 -14.67 -3.46 -4.53
C ASN A 78 -16.10 -3.16 -4.03
N MET A 79 -17.10 -3.27 -4.91
CA MET A 79 -18.50 -3.04 -4.51
C MET A 79 -19.08 -4.14 -3.62
N ASN A 80 -18.49 -5.34 -3.62
CA ASN A 80 -18.85 -6.46 -2.74
C ASN A 80 -18.17 -6.40 -1.37
N GLY A 81 -17.45 -5.32 -1.05
CA GLY A 81 -16.81 -5.16 0.26
C GLY A 81 -15.37 -5.68 0.32
N GLU A 82 -14.72 -5.93 -0.81
CA GLU A 82 -13.30 -6.35 -0.86
C GLU A 82 -12.39 -5.17 -1.22
N PHE A 83 -11.08 -5.33 -0.98
CA PHE A 83 -10.03 -4.38 -1.38
C PHE A 83 -10.35 -2.93 -0.97
N CYS A 84 -10.60 -2.04 -1.95
CA CYS A 84 -10.88 -0.63 -1.67
C CYS A 84 -12.21 -0.44 -0.93
N GLY A 85 -13.17 -1.35 -1.14
CA GLY A 85 -14.46 -1.33 -0.46
C GLY A 85 -14.50 -2.14 0.83
N ALA A 86 -13.36 -2.59 1.34
CA ALA A 86 -13.27 -3.25 2.64
C ALA A 86 -13.99 -2.43 3.73
N ALA A 87 -14.47 -3.13 4.76
CA ALA A 87 -15.20 -2.51 5.86
C ALA A 87 -14.41 -1.31 6.42
N GLU A 88 -15.10 -0.19 6.63
CA GLU A 88 -14.50 1.05 7.13
C GLU A 88 -13.49 1.75 6.19
N CYS A 89 -13.34 1.30 4.94
CA CYS A 89 -12.57 1.97 3.89
C CYS A 89 -13.52 2.80 2.98
N HIS A 90 -13.53 2.58 1.66
CA HIS A 90 -14.47 3.26 0.76
C HIS A 90 -15.87 2.66 0.82
N ASN A 91 -16.88 3.46 0.45
CA ASN A 91 -18.31 3.17 0.71
C ASN A 91 -18.65 3.10 2.21
N SER A 92 -17.91 3.82 3.05
CA SER A 92 -18.20 3.96 4.47
C SER A 92 -18.34 5.44 4.86
N PRO A 93 -18.83 5.77 6.05
CA PRO A 93 -18.79 7.15 6.55
C PRO A 93 -17.37 7.75 6.67
N LYS A 94 -16.32 6.92 6.65
CA LYS A 94 -14.92 7.35 6.82
C LYS A 94 -14.23 7.74 5.51
N ALA A 95 -14.67 7.19 4.37
CA ALA A 95 -14.08 7.52 3.07
C ALA A 95 -15.13 7.59 1.97
N PHE A 96 -14.84 8.40 0.95
CA PHE A 96 -15.76 8.65 -0.14
C PHE A 96 -16.21 7.35 -0.86
N PRO A 97 -17.40 7.35 -1.47
CA PRO A 97 -17.92 6.18 -2.13
C PRO A 97 -17.22 5.87 -3.47
N LEU A 98 -17.13 4.59 -3.81
CA LEU A 98 -16.36 4.06 -4.94
C LEU A 98 -16.92 4.44 -6.32
N TYR A 99 -18.15 4.97 -6.40
CA TYR A 99 -18.70 5.50 -7.64
C TYR A 99 -18.12 6.87 -8.03
N MET A 100 -17.33 7.51 -7.17
CA MET A 100 -16.61 8.74 -7.51
C MET A 100 -15.36 8.41 -8.34
N CYS A 101 -15.57 7.96 -9.58
CA CYS A 101 -14.55 7.31 -10.40
C CYS A 101 -13.26 8.14 -10.55
N ASN A 102 -13.40 9.46 -10.68
CA ASN A 102 -12.30 10.42 -10.86
C ASN A 102 -11.40 10.60 -9.62
N LYS A 103 -11.78 10.06 -8.46
CA LYS A 103 -10.92 10.08 -7.26
C LYS A 103 -9.75 9.10 -7.37
N CYS A 104 -9.94 8.00 -8.10
CA CYS A 104 -8.93 6.95 -8.26
C CYS A 104 -8.40 6.91 -9.69
N HIS A 105 -9.28 7.03 -10.68
CA HIS A 105 -8.94 7.01 -12.10
C HIS A 105 -8.55 8.42 -12.58
N ILE A 106 -7.38 8.86 -12.14
CA ILE A 106 -6.78 10.14 -12.51
C ILE A 106 -5.89 9.96 -13.76
N LYS A 107 -5.91 10.96 -14.65
CA LYS A 107 -5.00 11.03 -15.81
C LYS A 107 -3.64 11.56 -15.40
#